data_AF-A0A7S0KX07-F1
#
_entry.id   AF-A0A7S0KX07-F1
#
_cell.length_a   1.000
_cell.length_b   1.000
_cell.length_c   1.000
_cell.angle_alpha   90.00
_cell.angle_beta   90.00
_cell.angle_gamma   90.00
#
_symmetry.space_group_name_H-M   'P 1'
#
loop_
_entity.id
_entity.type
_entity.pdbx_description
1 polymer ?
#
loop_
_entity_poly.entity_id
_entity_poly.type
_entity_poly.pdbx_seq_one_letter_code
_entity_poly.pdbx_strand_id
1 'polypeptide(L)'
;MATNPRKGPFHFKAPAKMVWRTIRGMVAHKSARGTDALARLSTFEGIPAPFDKQKRVVVPAALRVVRLKPGRAYTVLGDLADSVGWKHKDLLNKLEDKRREEAAEFYSKKKETAALRRKAEAACAGELAKVNEVLSASGY
;
A
#
# COMPACT_ATOMS: atom_id res chain seq x y z
N MET A 1 6.91 -16.64 -29.30
CA MET A 1 7.53 -17.80 -29.97
C MET A 1 6.60 -18.16 -31.11
N ALA A 2 7.07 -18.02 -32.35
CA ALA A 2 6.22 -18.13 -33.54
C ALA A 2 5.60 -19.53 -33.73
N THR A 3 6.26 -20.57 -33.21
CA THR A 3 5.85 -21.97 -33.38
C THR A 3 4.88 -22.48 -32.31
N ASN A 4 5.00 -22.01 -31.06
CA ASN A 4 4.07 -22.36 -29.98
C ASN A 4 3.90 -21.19 -29.00
N PRO A 5 2.79 -20.43 -29.11
CA PRO A 5 2.51 -19.30 -28.22
C PRO A 5 2.46 -19.69 -26.73
N ARG A 6 2.08 -20.93 -26.38
CA ARG A 6 2.01 -21.38 -24.98
C ARG A 6 3.37 -21.53 -24.31
N LYS A 7 4.43 -21.74 -25.08
CA LYS A 7 5.83 -21.81 -24.58
C LYS A 7 6.56 -20.47 -24.67
N GLY A 8 5.88 -19.41 -25.08
CA GLY A 8 6.46 -18.08 -25.26
C GLY A 8 6.44 -17.22 -23.99
N PRO A 9 6.78 -15.92 -24.13
CA PRO A 9 6.63 -14.95 -23.05
C PRO A 9 5.18 -14.83 -22.59
N PHE A 10 4.96 -14.87 -21.28
CA PHE A 10 3.65 -14.60 -20.69
C PHE A 10 3.44 -13.09 -20.50
N HIS A 11 2.36 -12.58 -21.09
CA HIS A 11 1.91 -11.19 -20.96
C HIS A 11 0.83 -11.11 -19.89
N PHE A 12 1.26 -10.85 -18.65
CA PHE A 12 0.31 -10.62 -17.57
C PHE A 12 -0.40 -9.29 -17.74
N LYS A 13 -1.73 -9.31 -17.60
CA LYS A 13 -2.58 -8.12 -17.75
C LYS A 13 -2.91 -7.45 -16.42
N ALA A 14 -2.91 -8.20 -15.32
CA ALA A 14 -3.20 -7.65 -13.99
C ALA A 14 -2.06 -6.73 -13.50
N PRO A 15 -2.35 -5.50 -13.02
CA PRO A 15 -1.33 -4.54 -12.54
C PRO A 15 -0.31 -5.12 -11.55
N ALA A 16 -0.73 -5.84 -10.52
CA ALA A 16 0.07 -6.54 -9.53
C ALA A 16 1.04 -7.54 -10.18
N LYS A 17 0.59 -8.29 -11.19
CA LYS A 17 1.47 -9.20 -11.94
C LYS A 17 2.41 -8.45 -12.88
N MET A 18 2.05 -7.28 -13.39
CA MET A 18 2.97 -6.42 -14.12
C MET A 18 4.09 -5.93 -13.19
N VAL A 19 3.77 -5.47 -11.98
CA VAL A 19 4.75 -5.07 -10.95
C VAL A 19 5.64 -6.25 -10.56
N TRP A 20 5.06 -7.42 -10.27
CA TRP A 20 5.80 -8.64 -9.96
C TRP A 20 6.75 -9.03 -11.09
N ARG A 21 6.31 -8.95 -12.35
CA ARG A 21 7.14 -9.26 -13.54
C ARG A 21 8.31 -8.28 -13.68
N THR A 22 8.09 -6.99 -13.40
CA THR A 22 9.15 -5.98 -13.39
C THR A 22 10.19 -6.26 -12.31
N ILE A 23 9.75 -6.55 -11.07
CA ILE A 23 10.66 -6.88 -9.97
C ILE A 23 11.42 -8.19 -10.24
N ARG A 24 10.75 -9.21 -10.80
CA ARG A 24 11.39 -10.44 -11.26
C ARG A 24 12.48 -10.20 -12.30
N GLY A 25 12.35 -9.16 -13.14
CA GLY A 25 13.39 -8.76 -14.09
C GLY A 25 14.63 -8.14 -13.44
N MET A 26 14.47 -7.51 -12.26
CA MET A 26 15.54 -6.90 -11.48
C MET A 26 16.28 -7.90 -10.57
N VAL A 27 15.68 -9.09 -10.35
CA VAL A 27 16.23 -10.16 -9.51
C VAL A 27 16.80 -11.29 -10.37
N ALA A 28 17.91 -11.88 -9.94
CA ALA A 28 18.50 -13.10 -10.51
C ALA A 28 17.63 -14.35 -10.28
N HIS A 29 16.39 -14.34 -10.79
CA HIS A 29 15.31 -15.29 -10.53
C HIS A 29 15.54 -16.72 -11.05
N LYS A 30 16.63 -16.97 -11.78
CA LYS A 30 17.04 -18.32 -12.18
C LYS A 30 17.90 -19.02 -11.12
N SER A 31 18.43 -18.26 -10.15
CA SER A 31 19.18 -18.81 -9.01
C SER A 31 18.24 -19.17 -7.87
N ALA A 32 18.61 -20.13 -7.03
CA ALA A 32 17.84 -20.50 -5.83
C ALA A 32 17.54 -19.29 -4.94
N ARG A 33 18.57 -18.49 -4.64
CA ARG A 33 18.44 -17.24 -3.86
C ARG A 33 17.43 -16.26 -4.49
N GLY A 34 17.42 -16.13 -5.81
CA GLY A 34 16.49 -15.25 -6.52
C GLY A 34 15.05 -15.76 -6.47
N THR A 35 14.86 -17.08 -6.55
CA THR A 35 13.56 -17.73 -6.37
C THR A 35 13.03 -17.49 -4.96
N ASP A 36 13.87 -17.67 -3.93
CA ASP A 36 13.48 -17.44 -2.53
C ASP A 36 13.12 -15.98 -2.27
N ALA A 37 13.87 -15.04 -2.87
CA ALA A 37 13.57 -13.62 -2.77
C ALA A 37 12.19 -13.29 -3.39
N LEU A 38 11.84 -13.91 -4.52
CA LEU A 38 10.53 -13.74 -5.14
C LEU A 38 9.41 -14.41 -4.36
N ALA A 39 9.68 -15.51 -3.64
CA ALA A 39 8.70 -16.16 -2.77
C ALA A 39 8.30 -15.29 -1.57
N ARG A 40 9.18 -14.39 -1.13
CA ARG A 40 8.90 -13.41 -0.06
C ARG A 40 8.08 -12.21 -0.54
N LEU A 41 7.99 -12.00 -1.86
CA LEU A 41 7.26 -10.87 -2.44
C LEU A 41 5.81 -11.26 -2.77
N SER A 42 4.87 -10.55 -2.15
CA SER A 42 3.45 -10.63 -2.47
C SER A 42 2.96 -9.30 -3.05
N THR A 43 2.27 -9.38 -4.19
CA THR A 43 1.69 -8.21 -4.89
C THR A 43 0.19 -8.45 -5.08
N PHE A 44 -0.62 -7.47 -4.72
CA PHE A 44 -2.08 -7.56 -4.78
C PHE A 44 -2.67 -6.38 -5.54
N GLU A 45 -3.86 -6.57 -6.09
CA GLU A 45 -4.71 -5.47 -6.54
C GLU A 45 -5.60 -5.04 -5.38
N GLY A 46 -5.75 -3.72 -5.17
CA GLY A 46 -6.45 -3.22 -4.00
C GLY A 46 -5.75 -3.65 -2.71
N ILE A 47 -6.52 -3.75 -1.62
CA ILE A 47 -5.98 -4.02 -0.29
C ILE A 47 -6.80 -5.15 0.35
N PRO A 48 -6.43 -6.42 0.09
CA PRO A 48 -7.16 -7.56 0.62
C PRO A 48 -6.94 -7.74 2.13
N ALA A 49 -7.86 -8.45 2.78
CA ALA A 49 -7.64 -8.96 4.13
C ALA A 49 -6.43 -9.90 4.17
N PRO A 50 -5.56 -9.85 5.18
CA PRO A 50 -5.66 -9.07 6.43
C PRO A 50 -4.96 -7.69 6.40
N PHE A 51 -4.57 -7.18 5.22
CA PHE A 51 -3.75 -5.96 5.10
C PHE A 51 -4.56 -4.66 5.13
N ASP A 52 -5.87 -4.75 4.93
CA ASP A 52 -6.85 -3.66 4.99
C ASP A 52 -6.82 -2.92 6.34
N LYS A 53 -6.63 -3.66 7.44
CA LYS A 53 -6.60 -3.14 8.82
C LYS A 53 -5.20 -2.80 9.32
N GLN A 54 -4.17 -3.06 8.52
CA GLN A 54 -2.78 -2.80 8.90
C GLN A 54 -2.33 -1.39 8.50
N LYS A 55 -1.41 -0.82 9.28
CA LYS A 55 -0.78 0.46 8.91
C LYS A 55 0.13 0.23 7.70
N ARG A 56 -0.27 0.77 6.56
CA ARG A 56 0.51 0.73 5.33
C ARG A 56 1.65 1.74 5.38
N VAL A 57 2.78 1.36 4.80
CA VAL A 57 3.97 2.20 4.68
C VAL A 57 4.11 2.72 3.25
N VAL A 58 4.82 3.83 3.11
CA VAL A 58 5.12 4.47 1.83
C VAL A 58 6.64 4.56 1.68
N VAL A 59 7.14 4.41 0.46
CA VAL A 59 8.55 4.61 0.12
C VAL A 59 8.71 5.99 -0.52
N PRO A 60 9.19 7.02 0.22
CA PRO A 60 9.23 8.40 -0.28
C PRO A 60 10.07 8.56 -1.56
N ALA A 61 11.16 7.81 -1.66
CA ALA A 61 12.05 7.81 -2.83
C ALA A 61 11.38 7.30 -4.12
N ALA A 62 10.22 6.64 -4.03
CA ALA A 62 9.46 6.12 -5.16
C ALA A 62 8.14 6.89 -5.41
N LEU A 63 7.84 7.93 -4.62
CA LEU A 63 6.61 8.69 -4.78
C LEU A 63 6.62 9.55 -6.05
N ARG A 64 5.58 9.44 -6.86
CA ARG A 64 5.40 10.25 -8.07
C ARG A 64 5.52 11.75 -7.78
N VAL A 65 4.85 12.25 -6.74
CA VAL A 65 4.85 13.69 -6.39
C VAL A 65 6.25 14.21 -6.01
N VAL A 66 7.13 13.33 -5.52
CA VAL A 66 8.51 13.67 -5.16
C VAL A 66 9.43 13.53 -6.38
N ARG A 67 9.23 12.50 -7.21
CA ARG A 67 10.15 12.12 -8.29
C ARG A 67 9.84 12.76 -9.63
N LEU A 68 8.62 13.23 -9.85
CA LEU A 68 8.17 13.81 -11.12
C LEU A 68 7.90 15.31 -10.96
N LYS A 69 8.40 16.12 -11.90
CA LYS A 69 8.12 17.56 -11.93
C LYS A 69 6.62 17.82 -12.13
N PRO A 70 6.05 18.86 -11.49
CA PRO A 70 4.69 19.30 -11.77
C PRO A 70 4.46 19.54 -13.28
N GLY A 71 3.26 19.21 -13.77
CA GLY A 71 2.88 19.37 -15.18
C GLY A 71 3.41 18.30 -16.15
N ARG A 72 4.15 17.29 -15.68
CA ARG A 72 4.54 16.15 -16.52
C ARG A 72 3.44 15.08 -16.54
N ALA A 73 3.08 14.66 -17.75
CA ALA A 73 2.11 13.60 -17.96
C ALA A 73 2.62 12.27 -17.36
N TYR A 74 1.70 11.48 -16.81
CA TYR A 74 1.95 10.14 -16.30
C TYR A 74 0.74 9.27 -16.60
N THR A 75 0.93 7.94 -16.57
CA THR A 75 -0.17 6.98 -16.67
C THR A 75 -0.37 6.25 -15.36
N VAL A 76 -1.62 5.88 -15.07
CA VAL A 76 -1.95 4.98 -13.96
C VAL A 76 -1.87 3.55 -14.48
N LEU A 77 -1.22 2.66 -13.72
CA LEU A 77 -1.03 1.28 -14.14
C LEU A 77 -2.36 0.52 -14.30
N GLY A 78 -3.36 0.83 -13.47
CA GLY A 78 -4.70 0.26 -13.56
C GLY A 78 -5.41 0.60 -14.87
N ASP A 79 -5.27 1.83 -15.38
CA ASP A 79 -5.87 2.25 -16.65
C ASP A 79 -5.18 1.59 -17.84
N LEU A 80 -3.85 1.48 -17.78
CA LEU A 80 -3.08 0.75 -18.78
C LEU A 80 -3.51 -0.73 -18.81
N ALA A 81 -3.56 -1.37 -17.65
CA ALA A 81 -3.94 -2.78 -17.52
C ALA A 81 -5.33 -3.08 -18.10
N ASP A 82 -6.30 -2.21 -17.81
CA ASP A 82 -7.66 -2.28 -18.33
C ASP A 82 -7.69 -2.23 -19.87
N SER A 83 -6.98 -1.25 -20.46
CA SER A 83 -6.89 -1.12 -21.92
C SER A 83 -6.26 -2.32 -22.63
N VAL A 84 -5.36 -3.07 -21.95
CA VAL A 84 -4.71 -4.28 -22.50
C VAL A 84 -5.47 -5.57 -22.16
N GLY A 85 -6.64 -5.46 -21.53
CA GLY A 85 -7.58 -6.55 -21.31
C GLY A 85 -7.58 -7.16 -19.90
N TRP A 86 -7.20 -6.40 -18.87
CA TRP A 86 -7.50 -6.77 -17.49
C TRP A 86 -8.97 -6.48 -17.18
N LYS A 87 -9.72 -7.51 -16.77
CA LYS A 87 -11.20 -7.47 -16.71
C LYS A 87 -11.78 -7.09 -15.35
N HIS A 88 -10.95 -6.85 -14.34
CA HIS A 88 -11.41 -6.76 -12.94
C HIS A 88 -11.40 -5.34 -12.37
N LYS A 89 -11.15 -4.32 -13.20
CA LYS A 89 -11.06 -2.93 -12.75
C LYS A 89 -12.34 -2.46 -12.03
N ASP A 90 -13.51 -2.69 -12.63
CA ASP A 90 -14.78 -2.24 -12.04
C ASP A 90 -15.14 -2.99 -10.76
N LEU A 91 -14.88 -4.30 -10.72
CA LEU A 91 -15.05 -5.11 -9.51
C LEU A 91 -14.14 -4.60 -8.39
N LEU A 92 -12.88 -4.32 -8.71
CA LEU A 92 -11.91 -3.81 -7.75
C LEU A 92 -12.34 -2.46 -7.18
N ASN A 93 -12.81 -1.55 -8.04
CA ASN A 93 -13.28 -0.24 -7.61
C ASN A 93 -14.42 -0.36 -6.58
N LYS A 94 -15.42 -1.21 -6.84
CA LYS A 94 -16.51 -1.49 -5.90
C LYS A 94 -16.02 -2.01 -4.54
N LEU A 95 -15.06 -2.92 -4.55
CA LEU A 95 -14.48 -3.49 -3.32
C LEU A 95 -13.65 -2.44 -2.55
N GLU A 96 -12.87 -1.62 -3.25
CA GLU A 96 -12.09 -0.55 -2.64
C GLU A 96 -12.95 0.64 -2.17
N ASP A 97 -14.09 0.91 -2.80
CA ASP A 97 -15.09 1.86 -2.32
C ASP A 97 -15.62 1.39 -0.95
N LYS A 98 -16.12 0.15 -0.87
CA LYS A 98 -16.56 -0.46 0.39
C LYS A 98 -15.49 -0.40 1.48
N ARG A 99 -14.25 -0.77 1.14
CA ARG A 99 -13.11 -0.71 2.09
C ARG A 99 -12.80 0.72 2.56
N ARG A 100 -13.00 1.73 1.70
CA ARG A 100 -12.80 3.14 2.05
C ARG A 100 -13.89 3.65 2.98
N GLU A 101 -15.14 3.24 2.78
CA GLU A 101 -16.26 3.55 3.68
C GLU A 101 -15.99 3.01 5.08
N GLU A 102 -15.67 1.72 5.22
CA GLU A 102 -15.32 1.09 6.50
C GLU A 102 -14.11 1.79 7.18
N ALA A 103 -13.10 2.16 6.39
CA ALA A 103 -11.94 2.88 6.90
C ALA A 103 -12.26 4.32 7.35
N ALA A 104 -13.20 4.99 6.69
CA ALA A 104 -13.65 6.33 7.06
C ALA A 104 -14.40 6.31 8.40
N GLU A 105 -15.30 5.35 8.60
CA GLU A 105 -15.98 5.15 9.88
C GLU A 105 -15.00 4.87 11.02
N PHE A 106 -14.04 3.97 10.79
CA PHE A 106 -12.98 3.69 11.76
C PHE A 106 -12.19 4.95 12.12
N TYR A 107 -11.86 5.77 11.13
CA TYR A 107 -11.09 6.99 11.35
C TYR A 107 -11.87 8.06 12.12
N SER A 108 -13.17 8.22 11.87
CA SER A 108 -14.04 9.11 12.64
C SER A 108 -14.10 8.69 14.11
N LYS A 109 -14.36 7.41 14.38
CA LYS A 109 -14.32 6.85 15.76
C LYS A 109 -12.96 7.07 16.41
N LYS A 110 -11.87 6.82 15.68
CA LYS A 110 -10.51 7.04 16.18
C LYS A 110 -10.24 8.50 16.57
N LYS A 111 -10.75 9.47 15.79
CA LYS A 111 -10.64 10.90 16.10
C LYS A 111 -11.41 11.26 17.38
N GLU A 112 -12.63 10.76 17.53
CA GLU A 112 -13.45 10.97 18.72
C GLU A 112 -12.77 10.40 19.97
N THR A 113 -12.29 9.15 19.89
CA THR A 113 -11.53 8.52 20.99
C THR A 113 -10.27 9.32 21.33
N ALA A 114 -9.54 9.82 20.32
CA ALA A 114 -8.36 10.64 20.56
C ALA A 114 -8.70 11.99 21.23
N ALA A 115 -9.83 12.61 20.86
CA ALA A 115 -10.31 13.84 21.50
C ALA A 115 -10.73 13.60 22.96
N LEU A 116 -11.44 12.49 23.24
CA LEU A 116 -11.80 12.08 24.60
C LEU A 116 -10.55 11.80 25.45
N ARG A 117 -9.56 11.11 24.88
CA ARG A 117 -8.28 10.86 25.54
C ARG A 117 -7.59 12.17 25.95
N ARG A 118 -7.52 13.16 25.06
CA ARG A 118 -6.94 14.49 25.39
C ARG A 118 -7.69 15.19 26.52
N LYS A 119 -9.02 15.09 26.57
CA LYS A 119 -9.82 15.65 27.67
C LYS A 119 -9.51 14.95 29.00
N ALA A 120 -9.39 13.62 28.98
CA ALA A 120 -9.04 12.84 30.17
C ALA A 120 -7.61 13.15 30.65
N GLU A 121 -6.64 13.25 29.73
CA GLU A 121 -5.26 13.64 30.03
C GLU A 121 -5.20 15.04 30.67
N ALA A 122 -6.00 15.99 30.19
CA ALA A 122 -6.10 17.33 30.77
C ALA A 122 -6.74 17.33 32.17
N ALA A 123 -7.77 16.50 32.39
CA ALA A 123 -8.42 16.38 33.69
C ALA A 123 -7.50 15.76 34.76
N CYS A 124 -6.67 14.78 34.38
CA CYS A 124 -5.72 14.10 35.26
C CYS A 124 -4.31 14.74 35.26
N ALA A 125 -4.16 15.97 34.75
CA ALA A 125 -2.84 16.60 34.56
C ALA A 125 -2.02 16.71 35.86
N GLY A 126 -2.67 16.90 37.01
CA GLY A 126 -2.00 16.95 38.32
C GLY A 126 -1.34 15.62 38.71
N GLU A 127 -1.98 14.49 38.42
CA GLU A 127 -1.44 13.15 38.71
C GLU A 127 -0.29 12.78 37.75
N LEU A 128 -0.35 13.28 36.52
CA LEU A 128 0.63 13.01 35.47
C LEU A 128 1.86 13.93 35.55
N ALA A 129 1.89 14.93 36.43
CA ALA A 129 2.93 15.97 36.47
C ALA A 129 4.35 15.39 36.55
N LYS A 130 4.60 14.47 37.50
CA LYS A 130 5.92 13.82 37.68
C LYS A 130 6.32 12.98 36.47
N VAL A 131 5.35 12.30 35.83
CA VAL A 131 5.61 11.46 34.66
C VAL A 131 5.93 12.33 33.44
N ASN A 132 5.18 13.40 33.23
CA ASN A 132 5.39 14.35 32.14
C ASN A 132 6.74 15.08 32.26
N GLU A 133 7.20 15.38 33.47
CA GLU A 133 8.53 15.98 33.70
C GLU A 133 9.65 15.03 33.24
N VAL A 134 9.56 13.74 33.59
CA VAL A 134 10.54 12.73 33.15
C VAL A 134 10.50 12.52 31.63
N LEU A 135 9.31 12.47 31.04
CA LEU A 135 9.13 12.34 29.59
C LEU A 135 9.73 13.55 28.85
N SER A 136 9.43 14.76 29.32
CA SER A 136 9.95 16.01 28.74
C SER A 136 11.47 16.09 28.86
N ALA A 137 12.05 15.74 30.01
CA ALA A 137 13.50 15.67 30.19
C ALA A 137 14.17 14.65 29.25
N SER A 138 13.42 13.62 28.83
CA SER A 138 13.87 12.57 27.91
C SER A 138 13.55 12.89 26.44
N GLY A 139 12.92 14.04 26.14
CA GLY A 139 12.60 14.49 24.79
C GLY A 139 11.32 13.89 24.18
N TYR A 140 10.40 13.37 25.00
CA TYR A 140 9.09 12.84 24.59
C TYR A 140 7.94 13.81 24.84
#